data_AF-A0A1V5PJR7-F1
#
_entry.id   AF-A0A1V5PJR7-F1
#
_cell.length_a   1.000
_cell.length_b   1.000
_cell.length_c   1.000
_cell.angle_alpha   90.00
_cell.angle_beta   90.00
_cell.angle_gamma   90.00
#
_symmetry.space_group_name_H-M   'P 1'
#
loop_
_entity.id
_entity.type
_entity.pdbx_description
1 polymer ?
#
loop_
_entity_poly.entity_id
_entity_poly.type
_entity_poly.pdbx_seq_one_letter_code
_entity_poly.pdbx_strand_id
1 'polypeptide(L)'
;MRHEEFKTHHPLHIMKINEFKIISLQPWWVKFYSNNPETDNLLILYRDHPELKKKIIDFLTCFVKTNEFKYIFNAYCSRCGNCCKRDNIIVQGGEIFFIALQLCMTEKEFYSKYLYPTSSWSDYDGIIRLVNGKCPFLEIKSSGRYNCTIYNNRPASCRFFYPASDLCKKEDSDLIEQIKSIDIKDGKLTVTLISGCPYNILLNEELIKKMTHILSYLEGIETKKTHQVNELIRHMVEPEQEEDKSGQDFSEENVLEKELHKKNHLFAIKNFFLKEILFTPMTMILTYDIDEREYNFFINYAQDDLILEQMRTFTETLIGFIKEYNINIFKQSWTVCHMCGNCCGENIIEIEPSDIRRLAEHFKITVKKFKKKYMEPGRYGWNPEGGCIKKFLDKKTGRNICAFLEKKETDLSYCKVHQVKPELCSNYTPGIYKCLKNKSNDYNFRLISNIQNIYLNTEILKVNIISNYVINNEDLYIEWRKYNNIRDNIQSILESLKNYLHKKYFSL
;
A
#
# COMPACT_ATOMS: atom_id res chain seq x y z
N MET A 1 41.12 52.41 -14.02
CA MET A 1 40.14 51.47 -14.60
C MET A 1 40.35 50.09 -13.99
N ARG A 2 39.24 49.34 -13.83
CA ARG A 2 39.07 48.07 -13.10
C ARG A 2 38.71 48.24 -11.62
N HIS A 3 37.76 47.46 -11.08
CA HIS A 3 36.50 46.96 -11.64
C HIS A 3 35.63 46.61 -10.42
N GLU A 4 34.32 46.86 -10.45
CA GLU A 4 33.45 46.53 -9.32
C GLU A 4 33.22 45.01 -9.24
N GLU A 5 33.43 44.41 -8.07
CA GLU A 5 33.04 43.02 -7.78
C GLU A 5 31.95 42.96 -6.70
N PHE A 6 30.79 42.48 -7.16
CA PHE A 6 29.70 41.80 -6.46
C PHE A 6 29.64 41.86 -4.92
N LYS A 7 28.63 42.61 -4.42
CA LYS A 7 28.06 42.38 -3.08
C LYS A 7 27.24 41.10 -3.04
N THR A 8 27.81 40.02 -2.52
CA THR A 8 27.07 38.83 -2.11
C THR A 8 26.10 39.15 -0.96
N HIS A 9 24.93 38.52 -0.95
CA HIS A 9 23.91 38.78 0.06
C HIS A 9 24.29 38.23 1.43
N HIS A 10 23.95 38.96 2.50
CA HIS A 10 24.23 38.56 3.87
C HIS A 10 23.58 37.21 4.23
N PRO A 11 24.30 36.29 4.90
CA PRO A 11 23.66 35.17 5.57
C PRO A 11 22.78 35.69 6.72
N LEU A 12 21.57 35.13 6.84
CA LEU A 12 20.63 35.47 7.91
C LEU A 12 21.24 35.16 9.29
N HIS A 13 21.32 36.17 10.15
CA HIS A 13 21.70 36.00 11.56
C HIS A 13 20.68 35.10 12.28
N ILE A 14 21.07 33.85 12.52
CA ILE A 14 20.43 32.96 13.50
C ILE A 14 21.21 33.12 14.80
N MET A 15 20.57 33.64 15.85
CA MET A 15 21.24 34.00 17.10
C MET A 15 20.62 33.31 18.33
N LYS A 16 21.48 32.64 19.10
CA LYS A 16 21.33 32.18 20.50
C LYS A 16 20.09 31.34 20.87
N ILE A 17 20.05 30.12 20.32
CA ILE A 17 19.42 28.94 20.96
C ILE A 17 20.56 27.92 21.18
N ASN A 18 21.49 28.22 22.09
CA ASN A 18 22.79 27.53 22.12
C ASN A 18 22.90 26.38 23.13
N GLU A 19 22.00 26.27 24.12
CA GLU A 19 22.02 25.19 25.12
C GLU A 19 21.11 24.01 24.74
N PHE A 20 20.04 24.27 23.99
CA PHE A 20 19.07 23.26 23.54
C PHE A 20 19.31 22.92 22.07
N LYS A 21 19.52 21.62 21.76
CA LYS A 21 19.82 21.15 20.40
C LYS A 21 18.59 20.80 19.57
N ILE A 22 17.44 20.56 20.21
CA ILE A 22 16.20 20.19 19.51
C ILE A 22 15.00 20.92 20.11
N ILE A 23 14.16 21.49 19.26
CA ILE A 23 12.83 22.01 19.61
C ILE A 23 11.79 21.11 18.95
N SER A 24 10.87 20.54 19.74
CA SER A 24 9.78 19.69 19.26
C SER A 24 8.43 20.37 19.46
N LEU A 25 7.74 20.65 18.35
CA LEU A 25 6.35 21.12 18.34
C LEU A 25 5.43 19.88 18.31
N GLN A 26 4.54 19.77 19.29
CA GLN A 26 3.50 18.73 19.38
C GLN A 26 2.11 19.37 19.41
N PRO A 27 0.98 18.63 19.34
CA PRO A 27 -0.37 19.21 19.34
C PRO A 27 -0.76 20.01 20.59
N TRP A 28 -0.12 19.75 21.74
CA TRP A 28 -0.49 20.34 23.04
C TRP A 28 0.61 21.20 23.69
N TRP A 29 1.87 21.03 23.26
CA TRP A 29 3.04 21.60 23.89
C TRP A 29 4.23 21.72 22.95
N VAL A 30 5.19 22.56 23.34
CA VAL A 30 6.56 22.59 22.81
C VAL A 30 7.51 22.06 23.86
N LYS A 31 8.49 21.26 23.44
CA LYS A 31 9.56 20.75 24.30
C LYS A 31 10.93 21.07 23.72
N PHE A 32 11.84 21.48 24.58
CA PHE A 32 13.25 21.71 24.30
C PHE A 32 14.05 20.54 24.87
N TYR A 33 15.10 20.13 24.17
CA TYR A 33 15.99 19.03 24.58
C TYR A 33 17.44 19.52 24.63
N SER A 34 18.09 19.36 25.79
CA SER A 34 19.53 19.60 25.94
C SER A 34 20.36 18.40 25.46
N ASN A 35 21.67 18.43 25.69
CA ASN A 35 22.55 17.26 25.51
C ASN A 35 22.22 16.06 26.42
N ASN A 36 21.48 16.26 27.52
CA ASN A 36 21.12 15.21 28.47
C ASN A 36 19.58 15.05 28.56
N PRO A 37 18.98 14.11 27.80
CA PRO A 37 17.52 14.00 27.67
C PRO A 37 16.77 13.62 28.95
N GLU A 38 17.47 13.21 30.02
CA GLU A 38 16.87 12.82 31.29
C GLU A 38 16.83 13.96 32.33
N THR A 39 17.66 15.01 32.18
CA THR A 39 17.78 16.09 33.19
C THR A 39 17.19 17.42 32.73
N ASP A 40 17.49 17.89 31.51
CA ASP A 40 17.17 19.27 31.10
C ASP A 40 16.25 19.31 29.88
N ASN A 41 14.95 19.13 30.15
CA ASN A 41 13.91 19.37 29.17
C ASN A 41 12.94 20.46 29.66
N LEU A 42 12.89 21.59 28.96
CA LEU A 42 11.83 22.58 29.17
C LEU A 42 10.58 22.17 28.39
N LEU A 43 9.41 22.17 29.02
CA LEU A 43 8.12 21.94 28.38
C LEU A 43 7.20 23.16 28.58
N ILE A 44 6.61 23.64 27.48
CA ILE A 44 5.72 24.81 27.44
C ILE A 44 4.36 24.36 26.88
N LEU A 45 3.30 24.53 27.67
CA LEU A 45 1.93 24.18 27.28
C LEU A 45 1.27 25.33 26.51
N TYR A 46 0.60 25.04 25.40
CA TYR A 46 -0.06 26.07 24.58
C TYR A 46 -1.22 26.80 25.27
N ARG A 47 -1.87 26.15 26.22
CA ARG A 47 -2.99 26.75 26.96
C ARG A 47 -2.54 27.97 27.79
N ASP A 48 -1.29 27.96 28.24
CA ASP A 48 -0.70 28.99 29.09
C ASP A 48 -0.07 30.12 28.26
N HIS A 49 0.06 29.93 26.93
CA HIS A 49 0.64 30.89 25.99
C HIS A 49 -0.20 31.03 24.69
N PRO A 50 -1.33 31.78 24.72
CA PRO A 50 -2.23 31.91 23.57
C PRO A 50 -1.58 32.47 22.29
N GLU A 51 -0.64 33.41 22.41
CA GLU A 51 0.08 33.96 21.25
C GLU A 51 1.07 32.96 20.63
N LEU A 52 1.71 32.09 21.44
CA LEU A 52 2.50 30.96 20.92
C LEU A 52 1.61 30.00 20.13
N LYS A 53 0.46 29.64 20.70
CA LYS A 53 -0.54 28.79 20.04
C LYS A 53 -0.97 29.37 18.69
N LYS A 54 -1.25 30.68 18.63
CA LYS A 54 -1.63 31.39 17.40
C LYS A 54 -0.52 31.36 16.34
N LYS A 55 0.73 31.62 16.73
CA LYS A 55 1.91 31.57 15.83
C LYS A 55 2.13 30.16 15.27
N ILE A 56 1.96 29.12 16.10
CA ILE A 56 2.09 27.73 15.68
C ILE A 56 0.95 27.31 14.76
N ILE A 57 -0.29 27.72 15.03
CA ILE A 57 -1.41 27.49 14.11
C ILE A 57 -1.14 28.17 12.76
N ASP A 58 -0.63 29.40 12.72
CA ASP A 58 -0.28 30.09 11.47
C ASP A 58 0.84 29.38 10.70
N PHE A 59 1.90 28.93 11.39
CA PHE A 59 2.96 28.11 10.80
C PHE A 59 2.43 26.79 10.23
N LEU A 60 1.67 26.02 11.00
CA LEU A 60 1.07 24.75 10.57
C LEU A 60 0.10 24.94 9.40
N THR A 61 -0.72 25.99 9.43
CA THR A 61 -1.65 26.33 8.34
C THR A 61 -0.90 26.70 7.06
N CYS A 62 0.18 27.48 7.17
CA CYS A 62 1.04 27.77 6.03
C CYS A 62 1.67 26.49 5.48
N PHE A 63 2.24 25.67 6.35
CA PHE A 63 2.94 24.43 6.00
C PHE A 63 2.05 23.46 5.20
N VAL A 64 0.82 23.20 5.65
CA VAL A 64 -0.08 22.28 4.94
C VAL A 64 -0.64 22.86 3.63
N LYS A 65 -0.71 24.19 3.50
CA LYS A 65 -1.14 24.87 2.27
C LYS A 65 -0.06 24.93 1.20
N THR A 66 1.22 24.99 1.58
CA THR A 66 2.32 25.07 0.61
C THR A 66 2.32 23.83 -0.27
N ASN A 67 2.22 24.04 -1.60
CA ASN A 67 2.19 22.95 -2.58
C ASN A 67 3.41 22.02 -2.47
N GLU A 68 4.57 22.59 -2.16
CA GLU A 68 5.86 21.90 -1.99
C GLU A 68 5.83 20.81 -0.91
N PHE A 69 4.96 20.91 0.11
CA PHE A 69 4.90 19.95 1.22
C PHE A 69 3.70 19.00 1.14
N LYS A 70 2.82 19.15 0.13
CA LYS A 70 1.67 18.25 -0.06
C LYS A 70 2.05 16.78 -0.18
N TYR A 71 3.25 16.48 -0.70
CA TYR A 71 3.72 15.10 -0.90
C TYR A 71 3.77 14.27 0.40
N ILE A 72 4.01 14.93 1.53
CA ILE A 72 4.10 14.32 2.87
C ILE A 72 2.78 13.63 3.22
N PHE A 73 1.66 14.27 2.87
CA PHE A 73 0.32 13.80 3.18
C PHE A 73 -0.24 12.82 2.14
N ASN A 74 0.58 12.32 1.20
CA ASN A 74 0.08 11.48 0.12
C ASN A 74 -0.39 10.10 0.60
N ALA A 75 0.19 9.53 1.67
CA ALA A 75 -0.34 8.29 2.24
C ALA A 75 -1.70 8.45 2.96
N TYR A 76 -2.12 9.69 3.27
CA TYR A 76 -3.30 9.96 4.08
C TYR A 76 -4.61 10.04 3.27
N CYS A 77 -5.65 9.39 3.79
CA CYS A 77 -7.02 9.42 3.26
C CYS A 77 -7.95 10.23 4.18
N SER A 78 -8.31 11.45 3.75
CA SER A 78 -9.25 12.37 4.44
C SER A 78 -10.71 11.89 4.50
N ARG A 79 -11.00 10.70 3.96
CA ARG A 79 -12.36 10.18 3.80
C ARG A 79 -13.30 11.15 3.05
N CYS A 80 -12.77 11.89 2.08
CA CYS A 80 -13.54 12.79 1.20
C CYS A 80 -14.37 12.06 0.13
N GLY A 81 -14.13 10.75 -0.06
CA GLY A 81 -14.89 9.89 -0.98
C GLY A 81 -14.65 10.12 -2.47
N ASN A 82 -13.79 11.07 -2.86
CA ASN A 82 -13.60 11.42 -4.28
C ASN A 82 -12.87 10.33 -5.09
N CYS A 83 -11.96 9.57 -4.48
CA CYS A 83 -11.35 8.38 -5.11
C CYS A 83 -12.38 7.28 -5.46
N CYS A 84 -13.57 7.35 -4.86
CA CYS A 84 -14.71 6.47 -5.14
C CYS A 84 -15.71 7.08 -6.15
N LYS A 85 -15.38 8.22 -6.77
CA LYS A 85 -16.19 8.89 -7.82
C LYS A 85 -15.49 8.89 -9.19
N ARG A 86 -14.33 8.24 -9.30
CA ARG A 86 -13.58 8.11 -10.56
C ARG A 86 -14.07 6.92 -11.36
N ASP A 87 -13.96 7.02 -12.68
CA ASP A 87 -14.16 5.91 -13.59
C ASP A 87 -12.97 4.93 -13.58
N ASN A 88 -13.11 3.82 -14.30
CA ASN A 88 -12.05 2.83 -14.54
C ASN A 88 -11.39 2.32 -13.25
N ILE A 89 -12.22 2.06 -12.22
CA ILE A 89 -11.78 1.32 -11.03
C ILE A 89 -11.76 -0.16 -11.41
N ILE A 90 -10.59 -0.66 -11.80
CA ILE A 90 -10.35 -2.07 -12.10
C ILE A 90 -10.34 -2.86 -10.78
N VAL A 91 -10.96 -4.04 -10.81
CA VAL A 91 -10.89 -5.08 -9.79
C VAL A 91 -10.30 -6.31 -10.45
N GLN A 92 -9.16 -6.79 -9.97
CA GLN A 92 -8.58 -8.02 -10.51
C GLN A 92 -9.34 -9.24 -9.95
N GLY A 93 -9.44 -10.33 -10.73
CA GLY A 93 -10.14 -11.55 -10.31
C GLY A 93 -9.79 -12.10 -8.91
N GLY A 94 -8.53 -11.98 -8.47
CA GLY A 94 -8.07 -12.43 -7.16
C GLY A 94 -8.59 -11.55 -6.02
N GLU A 95 -8.88 -10.28 -6.33
CA GLU A 95 -9.50 -9.32 -5.41
C GLU A 95 -11.01 -9.53 -5.33
N ILE A 96 -11.65 -9.89 -6.45
CA ILE A 96 -13.07 -10.28 -6.49
C ILE A 96 -13.36 -11.35 -5.44
N PHE A 97 -12.46 -12.34 -5.28
CA PHE A 97 -12.62 -13.38 -4.26
C PHE A 97 -12.80 -12.81 -2.85
N PHE A 98 -11.88 -11.96 -2.38
CA PHE A 98 -11.92 -11.39 -1.03
C PHE A 98 -13.10 -10.44 -0.84
N ILE A 99 -13.42 -9.65 -1.87
CA ILE A 99 -14.53 -8.69 -1.80
C ILE A 99 -15.87 -9.44 -1.77
N ALA A 100 -16.07 -10.44 -2.64
CA ALA A 100 -17.25 -11.29 -2.64
C ALA A 100 -17.40 -12.07 -1.33
N LEU A 101 -16.29 -12.56 -0.75
CA LEU A 101 -16.26 -13.21 0.55
C LEU A 101 -16.73 -12.28 1.67
N GLN A 102 -16.19 -11.06 1.74
CA GLN A 102 -16.61 -10.05 2.72
C GLN A 102 -18.10 -9.72 2.57
N LEU A 103 -18.61 -9.65 1.33
CA LEU A 103 -20.00 -9.36 1.01
C LEU A 103 -20.92 -10.60 1.08
N CYS A 104 -20.40 -11.78 1.44
CA CYS A 104 -21.13 -13.05 1.54
C CYS A 104 -21.89 -13.46 0.26
N MET A 105 -21.27 -13.27 -0.90
CA MET A 105 -21.77 -13.67 -2.22
C MET A 105 -20.71 -14.47 -2.99
N THR A 106 -21.11 -15.06 -4.12
CA THR A 106 -20.16 -15.68 -5.06
C THR A 106 -19.41 -14.64 -5.87
N GLU A 107 -18.28 -15.04 -6.45
CA GLU A 107 -17.55 -14.21 -7.41
C GLU A 107 -18.43 -13.91 -8.63
N LYS A 108 -19.22 -14.88 -9.12
CA LYS A 108 -20.21 -14.68 -10.19
C LYS A 108 -21.30 -13.67 -9.81
N GLU A 109 -21.91 -13.81 -8.62
CA GLU A 109 -22.89 -12.87 -8.07
C GLU A 109 -22.30 -11.46 -7.94
N PHE A 110 -21.05 -11.35 -7.46
CA PHE A 110 -20.32 -10.08 -7.35
C PHE A 110 -20.07 -9.46 -8.72
N TYR A 111 -19.52 -10.23 -9.66
CA TYR A 111 -19.17 -9.79 -11.01
C TYR A 111 -20.40 -9.27 -11.73
N SER A 112 -21.47 -10.08 -11.79
CA SER A 112 -22.72 -9.71 -12.46
C SER A 112 -23.39 -8.48 -11.85
N LYS A 113 -23.26 -8.26 -10.53
CA LYS A 113 -23.90 -7.16 -9.81
C LYS A 113 -23.10 -5.86 -9.83
N TYR A 114 -21.77 -5.94 -9.72
CA TYR A 114 -20.92 -4.78 -9.43
C TYR A 114 -19.89 -4.46 -10.50
N LEU A 115 -19.68 -5.32 -11.50
CA LEU A 115 -18.66 -5.11 -12.54
C LEU A 115 -19.26 -4.99 -13.95
N TYR A 116 -18.43 -4.51 -14.86
CA TYR A 116 -18.51 -4.73 -16.31
C TYR A 116 -17.25 -5.48 -16.79
N PRO A 117 -17.35 -6.28 -17.86
CA PRO A 117 -16.17 -6.83 -18.54
C PRO A 117 -15.17 -5.75 -18.94
N THR A 118 -13.88 -6.11 -18.95
CA THR A 118 -12.79 -5.22 -19.34
C THR A 118 -11.75 -5.98 -20.16
N SER A 119 -11.14 -5.28 -21.11
CA SER A 119 -9.98 -5.78 -21.85
C SER A 119 -8.75 -5.74 -20.94
N SER A 120 -8.48 -6.82 -20.20
CA SER A 120 -7.21 -7.01 -19.46
C SER A 120 -6.56 -8.33 -19.84
N TRP A 121 -5.37 -8.59 -19.29
CA TRP A 121 -4.70 -9.89 -19.40
C TRP A 121 -5.47 -11.08 -18.76
N SER A 122 -6.64 -10.84 -18.14
CA SER A 122 -7.50 -11.89 -17.59
C SER A 122 -8.98 -11.60 -17.83
N ASP A 123 -9.71 -12.53 -18.46
CA ASP A 123 -11.17 -12.44 -18.64
C ASP A 123 -11.97 -12.42 -17.32
N TYR A 124 -11.31 -12.65 -16.18
CA TYR A 124 -11.91 -12.61 -14.85
C TYR A 124 -11.82 -11.23 -14.16
N ASP A 125 -11.11 -10.27 -14.74
CA ASP A 125 -11.07 -8.91 -14.23
C ASP A 125 -12.34 -8.13 -14.64
N GLY A 126 -12.62 -7.00 -13.97
CA GLY A 126 -13.72 -6.13 -14.36
C GLY A 126 -13.62 -4.72 -13.79
N ILE A 127 -14.36 -3.78 -14.40
CA ILE A 127 -14.43 -2.39 -13.95
C ILE A 127 -15.67 -2.20 -13.07
N ILE A 128 -15.53 -1.51 -11.92
CA ILE A 128 -16.66 -1.21 -11.03
C ILE A 128 -17.73 -0.40 -11.76
N ARG A 129 -18.95 -0.95 -11.76
CA ARG A 129 -20.18 -0.31 -12.18
C ARG A 129 -20.57 0.78 -11.19
N LEU A 130 -20.34 2.03 -11.58
CA LEU A 130 -20.77 3.18 -10.78
C LEU A 130 -22.30 3.29 -10.76
N VAL A 131 -22.84 3.69 -9.61
CA VAL A 131 -24.26 4.01 -9.38
C VAL A 131 -24.34 5.52 -9.14
N ASN A 132 -25.06 6.24 -10.00
CA ASN A 132 -25.17 7.71 -9.95
C ASN A 132 -23.79 8.42 -9.87
N GLY A 133 -22.82 7.96 -10.68
CA GLY A 133 -21.45 8.50 -10.71
C GLY A 133 -20.60 8.19 -9.47
N LYS A 134 -20.98 7.19 -8.66
CA LYS A 134 -20.28 6.82 -7.42
C LYS A 134 -20.10 5.31 -7.31
N CYS A 135 -19.01 4.88 -6.70
CA CYS A 135 -18.77 3.48 -6.38
C CYS A 135 -19.88 2.95 -5.44
N PRO A 136 -20.46 1.76 -5.71
CA PRO A 136 -21.55 1.20 -4.90
C PRO A 136 -21.14 0.84 -3.46
N PHE A 137 -19.83 0.85 -3.16
CA PHE A 137 -19.28 0.64 -1.82
C PHE A 137 -19.07 1.94 -1.03
N LEU A 138 -19.41 3.10 -1.60
CA LEU A 138 -19.28 4.40 -0.97
C LEU A 138 -20.49 4.74 -0.10
N GLU A 139 -20.28 4.79 1.21
CA GLU A 139 -21.26 5.28 2.19
C GLU A 139 -20.95 6.71 2.62
N ILE A 140 -21.98 7.45 3.07
CA ILE A 140 -21.85 8.66 3.86
C ILE A 140 -22.21 8.32 5.31
N LYS A 141 -21.40 8.75 6.27
CA LYS A 141 -21.69 8.63 7.71
C LYS A 141 -22.38 9.88 8.22
N SER A 142 -23.03 9.79 9.37
CA SER A 142 -23.74 10.90 10.04
C SER A 142 -22.84 12.12 10.33
N SER A 143 -21.52 11.94 10.41
CA SER A 143 -20.52 13.00 10.52
C SER A 143 -20.22 13.75 9.21
N GLY A 144 -20.94 13.46 8.11
CA GLY A 144 -20.68 14.01 6.77
C GLY A 144 -19.46 13.41 6.06
N ARG A 145 -18.63 12.61 6.75
CA ARG A 145 -17.48 11.91 6.18
C ARG A 145 -17.92 10.66 5.40
N TYR A 146 -17.16 10.30 4.38
CA TYR A 146 -17.41 9.10 3.60
C TYR A 146 -16.75 7.85 4.20
N ASN A 147 -17.22 6.68 3.81
CA ASN A 147 -16.63 5.39 4.16
C ASN A 147 -16.69 4.45 2.95
N CYS A 148 -15.73 3.54 2.84
CA CYS A 148 -15.80 2.43 1.89
C CYS A 148 -16.18 1.15 2.65
N THR A 149 -17.29 0.51 2.30
CA THR A 149 -17.73 -0.72 2.98
C THR A 149 -16.72 -1.86 2.82
N ILE A 150 -15.96 -1.87 1.73
CA ILE A 150 -14.92 -2.86 1.43
C ILE A 150 -13.50 -2.33 1.71
N TYR A 151 -13.33 -1.28 2.53
CA TYR A 151 -12.04 -0.55 2.66
C TYR A 151 -10.82 -1.45 2.88
N ASN A 152 -10.91 -2.47 3.73
CA ASN A 152 -9.79 -3.37 4.03
C ASN A 152 -9.45 -4.31 2.87
N ASN A 153 -10.45 -4.74 2.10
CA ASN A 153 -10.31 -5.58 0.90
C ASN A 153 -10.40 -4.76 -0.39
N ARG A 154 -10.14 -3.45 -0.34
CA ARG A 154 -10.28 -2.58 -1.52
C ARG A 154 -9.28 -2.99 -2.62
N PRO A 155 -9.69 -2.90 -3.91
CA PRO A 155 -8.84 -3.23 -5.05
C PRO A 155 -7.50 -2.49 -5.05
N ALA A 156 -6.49 -3.04 -5.71
CA ALA A 156 -5.17 -2.47 -5.92
C ALA A 156 -5.29 -1.09 -6.59
N SER A 157 -6.18 -0.97 -7.58
CA SER A 157 -6.55 0.30 -8.22
C SER A 157 -7.03 1.36 -7.20
N CYS A 158 -7.69 0.96 -6.11
CA CYS A 158 -8.11 1.85 -5.01
C CYS A 158 -7.04 2.02 -3.92
N ARG A 159 -6.14 1.03 -3.74
CA ARG A 159 -5.08 1.04 -2.73
C ARG A 159 -3.91 1.93 -3.14
N PHE A 160 -3.55 1.91 -4.42
CA PHE A 160 -2.48 2.68 -5.04
C PHE A 160 -2.98 3.98 -5.70
N PHE A 161 -4.28 4.30 -5.59
CA PHE A 161 -4.80 5.59 -6.05
C PHE A 161 -4.06 6.72 -5.31
N TYR A 162 -3.31 7.55 -6.05
CA TYR A 162 -2.46 8.58 -5.49
C TYR A 162 -3.31 9.73 -4.90
N PRO A 163 -3.36 9.90 -3.56
CA PRO A 163 -4.18 10.91 -2.89
C PRO A 163 -3.66 12.35 -3.02
N ALA A 164 -2.78 12.63 -3.99
CA ALA A 164 -2.26 13.96 -4.32
C ALA A 164 -2.87 14.56 -5.59
N SER A 165 -3.63 13.77 -6.36
CA SER A 165 -4.36 14.28 -7.52
C SER A 165 -5.40 15.34 -7.10
N ASP A 166 -5.74 16.28 -7.98
CA ASP A 166 -6.74 17.34 -7.72
C ASP A 166 -8.13 16.81 -7.34
N LEU A 167 -8.38 15.53 -7.67
CA LEU A 167 -9.56 14.77 -7.24
C LEU A 167 -9.58 14.58 -5.71
N CYS A 168 -8.44 14.47 -5.04
CA CYS A 168 -8.33 14.20 -3.61
C CYS A 168 -8.15 15.47 -2.77
N LYS A 169 -9.22 16.26 -2.62
CA LYS A 169 -9.26 17.37 -1.67
C LYS A 169 -9.19 16.86 -0.23
N LYS A 170 -8.37 17.53 0.58
CA LYS A 170 -8.14 17.32 2.01
C LYS A 170 -8.26 18.69 2.67
N GLU A 171 -9.01 18.79 3.75
CA GLU A 171 -9.12 20.05 4.49
C GLU A 171 -7.83 20.30 5.28
N ASP A 172 -7.41 21.56 5.43
CA ASP A 172 -6.17 21.91 6.14
C ASP A 172 -6.15 21.33 7.57
N SER A 173 -7.30 21.31 8.24
CA SER A 173 -7.47 20.70 9.57
C SER A 173 -7.14 19.21 9.59
N ASP A 174 -7.54 18.46 8.54
CA ASP A 174 -7.28 17.02 8.44
C ASP A 174 -5.78 16.75 8.31
N LEU A 175 -5.08 17.62 7.55
CA LEU A 175 -3.64 17.55 7.34
C LEU A 175 -2.89 17.86 8.64
N ILE A 176 -3.31 18.90 9.36
CA ILE A 176 -2.74 19.26 10.67
C ILE A 176 -2.95 18.11 11.68
N GLU A 177 -4.11 17.46 11.70
CA GLU A 177 -4.36 16.28 12.54
C GLU A 177 -3.45 15.08 12.23
N GLN A 178 -2.82 14.99 11.05
CA GLN A 178 -1.85 13.93 10.76
C GLN A 178 -0.45 14.22 11.30
N ILE A 179 -0.14 15.46 11.67
CA ILE A 179 1.17 15.85 12.18
C ILE A 179 1.29 15.40 13.64
N LYS A 180 2.16 14.40 13.88
CA LYS A 180 2.50 13.94 15.23
C LYS A 180 3.49 14.89 15.88
N SER A 181 4.59 15.21 15.18
CA SER A 181 5.62 16.15 15.64
C SER A 181 6.19 16.98 14.51
N ILE A 182 6.70 18.16 14.86
CA ILE A 182 7.65 18.91 14.04
C ILE A 182 8.87 19.20 14.89
N ASP A 183 9.99 18.57 14.55
CA ASP A 183 11.24 18.61 15.29
C ASP A 183 12.25 19.48 14.53
N ILE A 184 12.87 20.44 15.22
CA ILE A 184 13.81 21.41 14.65
C ILE A 184 15.17 21.16 15.29
N LYS A 185 16.19 20.88 14.46
CA LYS A 185 17.57 20.62 14.90
C LYS A 185 18.55 21.13 13.85
N ASP A 186 19.55 21.90 14.26
CA ASP A 186 20.64 22.38 13.40
C ASP A 186 20.13 23.05 12.09
N GLY A 187 19.05 23.83 12.18
CA GLY A 187 18.37 24.48 11.05
C GLY A 187 17.53 23.55 10.15
N LYS A 188 17.56 22.23 10.39
CA LYS A 188 16.76 21.23 9.66
C LYS A 188 15.43 20.99 10.38
N LEU A 189 14.37 20.84 9.59
CA LEU A 189 13.02 20.55 10.08
C LEU A 189 12.61 19.12 9.72
N THR A 190 12.16 18.36 10.72
CA THR A 190 11.72 16.98 10.59
C THR A 190 10.25 16.89 10.98
N VAL A 191 9.36 16.51 10.05
CA VAL A 191 7.93 16.32 10.32
C VAL A 191 7.64 14.83 10.47
N THR A 192 7.14 14.41 11.62
CA THR A 192 6.67 13.03 11.82
C THR A 192 5.15 12.98 11.70
N LEU A 193 4.63 12.10 10.86
CA LEU A 193 3.19 11.83 10.79
C LEU A 193 2.75 10.73 11.76
N ILE A 194 1.46 10.68 12.09
CA ILE A 194 0.84 9.58 12.85
C ILE A 194 1.11 8.20 12.20
N SER A 195 1.25 8.15 10.87
CA SER A 195 1.58 6.93 10.12
C SER A 195 2.99 6.37 10.35
N GLY A 196 3.89 7.11 11.01
CA GLY A 196 5.11 6.54 11.58
C GLY A 196 6.44 6.77 10.84
N CYS A 197 6.49 7.66 9.85
CA CYS A 197 7.75 8.03 9.18
C CYS A 197 8.06 9.54 9.36
N PRO A 198 9.33 9.91 9.66
CA PRO A 198 9.78 11.29 9.64
C PRO A 198 10.14 11.75 8.21
N TYR A 199 9.83 13.01 7.90
CA TYR A 199 10.17 13.68 6.65
C TYR A 199 11.11 14.84 6.94
N ASN A 200 12.31 14.84 6.36
CA ASN A 200 13.25 15.96 6.46
C ASN A 200 12.91 17.00 5.38
N ILE A 201 12.83 18.27 5.76
CA ILE A 201 12.29 19.35 4.93
C ILE A 201 13.23 20.55 4.94
N LEU A 202 13.48 21.11 3.75
CA LEU A 202 14.05 22.44 3.58
C LEU A 202 12.91 23.47 3.58
N LEU A 203 13.00 24.46 4.45
CA LEU A 203 11.97 25.49 4.57
C LEU A 203 12.13 26.55 3.46
N ASN A 204 10.99 26.96 2.89
CA ASN A 204 10.93 28.14 2.03
C ASN A 204 10.90 29.44 2.87
N GLU A 205 11.08 30.59 2.21
CA GLU A 205 11.18 31.90 2.89
C GLU A 205 9.97 32.24 3.78
N GLU A 206 8.75 31.88 3.36
CA GLU A 206 7.54 32.16 4.14
C GLU A 206 7.51 31.33 5.43
N LEU A 207 7.86 30.05 5.35
CA LEU A 207 7.97 29.20 6.54
C LEU A 207 9.15 29.59 7.43
N ILE A 208 10.29 30.00 6.87
CA ILE A 208 11.41 30.54 7.65
C ILE A 208 10.92 31.74 8.46
N LYS A 209 10.23 32.71 7.84
CA LYS A 209 9.68 33.89 8.52
C LYS A 209 8.69 33.53 9.63
N LYS A 210 7.76 32.61 9.37
CA LYS A 210 6.80 32.12 10.37
C LYS A 210 7.49 31.35 11.50
N MET A 211 8.54 30.60 11.20
CA MET A 211 9.36 29.91 12.19
C MET A 211 10.14 30.90 13.07
N THR A 212 10.81 31.91 12.50
CA THR A 212 11.48 32.98 13.26
C THR A 212 10.50 33.66 14.23
N HIS A 213 9.26 33.92 13.81
CA HIS A 213 8.22 34.47 14.70
C HIS A 213 7.85 33.57 15.89
N ILE A 214 8.00 32.24 15.77
CA ILE A 214 7.83 31.27 16.85
C ILE A 214 9.08 31.31 17.76
N LEU A 215 10.28 31.17 17.16
CA LEU A 215 11.54 31.14 17.89
C LEU A 215 11.76 32.39 18.74
N SER A 216 11.57 33.60 18.19
CA SER A 216 11.70 34.85 18.96
C SER A 216 10.64 35.00 20.07
N TYR A 217 9.46 34.37 19.93
CA TYR A 217 8.47 34.36 21.02
C TYR A 217 8.86 33.37 22.14
N LEU A 218 9.45 32.23 21.77
CA LEU A 218 9.99 31.24 22.72
C LEU A 218 11.18 31.82 23.49
N GLU A 219 12.12 32.48 22.81
CA GLU A 219 13.20 33.25 23.42
C GLU A 219 12.66 34.34 24.36
N GLY A 220 11.57 35.03 23.99
CA GLY A 220 10.87 35.99 24.86
C GLY A 220 10.20 35.39 26.10
N ILE A 221 9.91 34.08 26.12
CA ILE A 221 9.45 33.35 27.32
C ILE A 221 10.65 32.93 28.17
N GLU A 222 11.71 32.43 27.51
CA GLU A 222 12.91 31.96 28.19
C GLU A 222 13.64 33.12 28.86
N THR A 223 13.93 34.21 28.15
CA THR A 223 14.55 35.42 28.71
C THR A 223 13.81 35.97 29.92
N LYS A 224 12.48 35.85 30.01
CA LYS A 224 11.71 36.22 31.22
C LYS A 224 11.95 35.30 32.41
N LYS A 225 12.36 34.05 32.20
CA LYS A 225 12.87 33.13 33.23
C LYS A 225 14.37 33.37 33.49
N THR A 226 15.19 33.56 32.46
CA THR A 226 16.64 33.82 32.59
C THR A 226 16.94 35.16 33.25
N HIS A 227 16.06 36.16 33.16
CA HIS A 227 16.22 37.44 33.84
C HIS A 227 16.05 37.34 35.37
N GLN A 228 15.54 36.21 35.90
CA GLN A 228 15.58 35.88 37.33
C GLN A 228 16.91 35.22 37.76
N VAL A 229 17.85 34.99 36.83
CA VAL A 229 19.12 34.27 37.07
C VAL A 229 20.36 35.08 36.64
N ASN A 230 20.24 35.95 35.63
CA ASN A 230 21.36 36.70 35.03
C ASN A 230 21.81 37.99 35.77
N GLU A 231 21.48 38.16 37.05
CA GLU A 231 22.07 39.21 37.91
C GLU A 231 23.46 38.82 38.46
N LEU A 232 23.92 37.58 38.25
CA LEU A 232 25.05 37.00 39.00
C LEU A 232 26.32 36.66 38.18
N ILE A 233 26.31 36.75 36.85
CA ILE A 233 27.48 36.42 36.01
C ILE A 233 27.84 37.60 35.11
N ARG A 234 28.29 38.68 35.76
CA ARG A 234 28.91 39.87 35.14
C ARG A 234 30.35 40.06 35.63
N HIS A 235 31.13 38.99 35.64
CA HIS A 235 32.58 39.03 35.87
C HIS A 235 33.29 37.98 35.01
N MET A 236 34.45 38.37 34.47
CA MET A 236 35.42 37.55 33.71
C MET A 236 34.98 37.17 32.27
N VAL A 237 35.75 37.31 31.18
CA VAL A 237 36.85 38.18 30.67
C VAL A 237 37.24 37.56 29.31
N GLU A 238 37.56 38.36 28.30
CA GLU A 238 38.04 37.97 26.94
C GLU A 238 39.59 37.82 26.91
N PRO A 239 40.28 37.65 25.75
CA PRO A 239 40.18 36.72 24.61
C PRO A 239 41.54 35.98 24.36
N GLU A 240 41.71 35.26 23.22
CA GLU A 240 42.83 35.39 22.23
C GLU A 240 42.86 34.25 21.18
N GLN A 241 43.79 34.32 20.20
CA GLN A 241 43.81 33.61 18.90
C GLN A 241 44.96 32.53 18.80
N GLU A 242 45.46 31.96 17.69
CA GLU A 242 45.39 32.18 16.22
C GLU A 242 45.88 30.93 15.42
N GLU A 243 45.53 30.79 14.12
CA GLU A 243 46.28 30.11 12.98
C GLU A 243 46.75 28.60 13.04
N ASP A 244 46.98 27.80 11.96
CA ASP A 244 46.66 27.82 10.49
C ASP A 244 47.03 26.44 9.78
N LYS A 245 46.66 26.25 8.49
CA LYS A 245 47.22 25.33 7.43
C LYS A 245 46.83 23.82 7.46
N SER A 246 46.68 23.08 6.34
CA SER A 246 46.69 23.36 4.88
C SER A 246 46.29 22.13 4.01
N GLY A 247 45.71 22.35 2.80
CA GLY A 247 45.78 21.46 1.61
C GLY A 247 44.89 20.18 1.59
N GLN A 248 44.55 19.58 0.44
CA GLN A 248 44.71 19.93 -1.00
C GLN A 248 43.72 19.10 -1.86
N ASP A 249 43.41 19.53 -3.09
CA ASP A 249 42.49 18.88 -4.06
C ASP A 249 42.84 17.42 -4.46
N PHE A 250 41.84 16.66 -4.91
CA PHE A 250 41.94 15.77 -6.09
C PHE A 250 40.57 15.55 -6.76
N SER A 251 40.58 15.34 -8.09
CA SER A 251 39.41 15.46 -8.98
C SER A 251 38.82 14.15 -9.52
N GLU A 252 37.59 14.28 -10.00
CA GLU A 252 36.83 13.44 -10.96
C GLU A 252 37.62 13.14 -12.26
N GLU A 253 37.28 12.20 -13.16
CA GLU A 253 36.24 11.14 -13.19
C GLU A 253 36.67 9.98 -14.13
N ASN A 254 35.94 8.86 -14.11
CA ASN A 254 36.18 7.72 -15.02
C ASN A 254 35.63 7.95 -16.44
N VAL A 255 36.40 7.57 -17.46
CA VAL A 255 35.90 7.38 -18.84
C VAL A 255 36.26 5.98 -19.32
N LEU A 256 35.37 5.00 -19.09
CA LEU A 256 35.60 3.61 -19.52
C LEU A 256 34.30 2.79 -19.73
N GLU A 257 33.24 3.41 -20.27
CA GLU A 257 31.96 2.73 -20.56
C GLU A 257 31.44 2.97 -22.00
N LYS A 258 32.21 2.57 -23.02
CA LYS A 258 31.73 2.58 -24.43
C LYS A 258 31.71 1.25 -25.18
N GLU A 259 31.92 0.12 -24.48
CA GLU A 259 31.80 -1.23 -25.08
C GLU A 259 30.82 -2.20 -24.36
N LEU A 260 29.89 -1.69 -23.53
CA LEU A 260 28.91 -2.55 -22.81
C LEU A 260 27.53 -2.68 -23.50
N HIS A 261 27.18 -1.79 -24.44
CA HIS A 261 25.82 -1.60 -24.99
C HIS A 261 25.31 -2.68 -25.99
N LYS A 262 25.73 -3.96 -25.86
CA LYS A 262 25.22 -5.06 -26.71
C LYS A 262 24.73 -6.31 -25.98
N LYS A 263 24.82 -6.40 -24.65
CA LYS A 263 24.37 -7.58 -23.88
C LYS A 263 23.07 -7.41 -23.10
N ASN A 264 22.63 -6.19 -22.82
CA ASN A 264 21.62 -5.91 -21.78
C ASN A 264 20.27 -5.40 -22.33
N HIS A 265 19.96 -5.66 -23.61
CA HIS A 265 18.72 -5.21 -24.26
C HIS A 265 17.88 -6.37 -24.81
N LEU A 266 16.56 -6.26 -24.65
CA LEU A 266 15.57 -7.21 -25.15
C LEU A 266 15.46 -7.17 -26.68
N PHE A 267 15.43 -5.97 -27.26
CA PHE A 267 15.61 -5.73 -28.71
C PHE A 267 15.98 -4.27 -28.99
N ALA A 268 16.36 -3.96 -30.24
CA ALA A 268 16.57 -2.60 -30.73
C ALA A 268 15.68 -2.26 -31.94
N ILE A 269 15.32 -0.98 -32.06
CA ILE A 269 14.69 -0.37 -33.25
C ILE A 269 15.39 0.97 -33.51
N LYS A 270 16.12 1.11 -34.64
CA LYS A 270 16.95 2.29 -34.93
C LYS A 270 17.90 2.57 -33.74
N ASN A 271 17.85 3.76 -33.14
CA ASN A 271 18.67 4.15 -31.97
C ASN A 271 17.99 3.86 -30.61
N PHE A 272 16.84 3.17 -30.60
CA PHE A 272 16.08 2.87 -29.39
C PHE A 272 16.39 1.44 -28.94
N PHE A 273 16.99 1.28 -27.77
CA PHE A 273 17.37 -0.02 -27.22
C PHE A 273 16.47 -0.35 -26.03
N LEU A 274 15.57 -1.32 -26.19
CA LEU A 274 14.64 -1.72 -25.12
C LEU A 274 15.40 -2.51 -24.05
N LYS A 275 15.53 -1.94 -22.85
CA LYS A 275 16.24 -2.56 -21.72
C LYS A 275 15.35 -3.54 -20.96
N GLU A 276 14.15 -3.10 -20.63
CA GLU A 276 13.23 -3.81 -19.74
C GLU A 276 11.77 -3.43 -19.99
N ILE A 277 10.84 -4.25 -19.48
CA ILE A 277 9.39 -4.03 -19.54
C ILE A 277 8.77 -4.26 -18.17
N LEU A 278 7.93 -3.32 -17.73
CA LEU A 278 7.01 -3.52 -16.62
C LEU A 278 5.59 -3.70 -17.17
N PHE A 279 5.07 -4.93 -17.13
CA PHE A 279 3.69 -5.24 -17.47
C PHE A 279 2.77 -5.07 -16.25
N THR A 280 1.61 -4.45 -16.47
CA THR A 280 0.50 -4.30 -15.53
C THR A 280 -0.81 -4.74 -16.22
N PRO A 281 -1.95 -4.94 -15.53
CA PRO A 281 -3.13 -5.64 -16.09
C PRO A 281 -3.72 -5.14 -17.41
N MET A 282 -3.52 -3.87 -17.76
CA MET A 282 -3.99 -3.29 -19.03
C MET A 282 -2.88 -2.56 -19.81
N THR A 283 -1.74 -2.30 -19.18
CA THR A 283 -0.74 -1.35 -19.68
C THR A 283 0.68 -1.86 -19.44
N MET A 284 1.62 -1.50 -20.30
CA MET A 284 3.04 -1.80 -20.11
C MET A 284 3.86 -0.51 -20.17
N ILE A 285 4.89 -0.45 -19.34
CA ILE A 285 5.93 0.58 -19.39
C ILE A 285 7.17 -0.06 -19.99
N LEU A 286 7.70 0.57 -21.02
CA LEU A 286 8.91 0.18 -21.73
C LEU A 286 10.03 1.13 -21.37
N THR A 287 11.14 0.61 -20.83
CA THR A 287 12.32 1.43 -20.50
C THR A 287 13.33 1.30 -21.64
N TYR A 288 13.62 2.41 -22.30
CA TYR A 288 14.55 2.50 -23.43
C TYR A 288 15.82 3.27 -23.07
N ASP A 289 16.96 2.79 -23.54
CA ASP A 289 18.16 3.61 -23.66
C ASP A 289 18.14 4.31 -25.02
N ILE A 290 18.35 5.63 -25.02
CA ILE A 290 18.59 6.47 -26.19
C ILE A 290 19.76 7.40 -25.83
N ASP A 291 20.86 7.34 -26.60
CA ASP A 291 22.05 8.19 -26.41
C ASP A 291 22.50 8.28 -24.93
N GLU A 292 22.70 7.11 -24.31
CA GLU A 292 23.16 6.95 -22.91
C GLU A 292 22.17 7.50 -21.84
N ARG A 293 20.89 7.71 -22.19
CA ARG A 293 19.83 8.14 -21.26
C ARG A 293 18.60 7.23 -21.29
N GLU A 294 18.03 7.00 -20.11
CA GLU A 294 16.81 6.19 -19.94
C GLU A 294 15.52 7.00 -20.18
N TYR A 295 14.58 6.39 -20.91
CA TYR A 295 13.26 6.95 -21.19
C TYR A 295 12.17 5.90 -20.95
N ASN A 296 11.10 6.29 -20.24
CA ASN A 296 9.93 5.46 -20.01
C ASN A 296 8.83 5.75 -21.02
N PHE A 297 8.38 4.73 -21.75
CA PHE A 297 7.29 4.83 -22.72
C PHE A 297 6.10 3.96 -22.30
N PHE A 298 4.90 4.55 -22.29
CA PHE A 298 3.68 3.89 -21.79
C PHE A 298 2.79 3.42 -22.94
N ILE A 299 2.36 2.16 -22.89
CA ILE A 299 1.45 1.55 -23.87
C ILE A 299 0.24 0.98 -23.14
N ASN A 300 -0.95 1.44 -23.55
CA ASN A 300 -2.21 0.80 -23.17
C ASN A 300 -2.51 -0.36 -24.13
N TYR A 301 -1.97 -1.54 -23.86
CA TYR A 301 -2.10 -2.69 -24.75
C TYR A 301 -3.52 -3.29 -24.74
N ALA A 302 -4.34 -2.97 -23.74
CA ALA A 302 -5.77 -3.29 -23.74
C ALA A 302 -6.58 -2.68 -24.91
N GLN A 303 -5.96 -1.81 -25.71
CA GLN A 303 -6.54 -1.20 -26.91
C GLN A 303 -6.01 -1.81 -28.22
N ASP A 304 -5.16 -2.85 -28.16
CA ASP A 304 -4.64 -3.58 -29.31
C ASP A 304 -4.91 -5.08 -29.13
N ASP A 305 -5.84 -5.62 -29.91
CA ASP A 305 -6.33 -6.99 -29.74
C ASP A 305 -5.22 -8.05 -29.85
N LEU A 306 -4.23 -7.83 -30.73
CA LEU A 306 -3.13 -8.76 -30.96
C LEU A 306 -2.18 -8.80 -29.76
N ILE A 307 -1.78 -7.64 -29.23
CA ILE A 307 -0.93 -7.60 -28.02
C ILE A 307 -1.70 -8.13 -26.81
N LEU A 308 -3.00 -7.84 -26.70
CA LEU A 308 -3.85 -8.34 -25.62
C LEU A 308 -3.94 -9.87 -25.61
N GLU A 309 -4.14 -10.50 -26.77
CA GLU A 309 -4.16 -11.96 -26.91
C GLU A 309 -2.80 -12.58 -26.51
N GLN A 310 -1.68 -12.02 -26.99
CA GLN A 310 -0.34 -12.45 -26.61
C GLN A 310 -0.08 -12.34 -25.09
N MET A 311 -0.52 -11.24 -24.47
CA MET A 311 -0.40 -11.06 -23.02
C MET A 311 -1.23 -12.08 -22.23
N ARG A 312 -2.42 -12.45 -22.72
CA ARG A 312 -3.25 -13.51 -22.12
C ARG A 312 -2.53 -14.86 -22.20
N THR A 313 -2.11 -15.29 -23.39
CA THR A 313 -1.38 -16.56 -23.60
C THR A 313 -0.12 -16.66 -22.74
N PHE A 314 0.63 -15.56 -22.60
CA PHE A 314 1.80 -15.50 -21.74
C PHE A 314 1.46 -15.66 -20.26
N THR A 315 0.44 -14.95 -19.74
CA THR A 315 0.06 -15.08 -18.32
C THR A 315 -0.50 -16.46 -17.99
N GLU A 316 -1.23 -17.09 -18.91
CA GLU A 316 -1.68 -18.49 -18.76
C GLU A 316 -0.49 -19.47 -18.73
N THR A 317 0.47 -19.32 -19.66
CA THR A 317 1.70 -20.12 -19.72
C THR A 317 2.52 -19.96 -18.43
N LEU A 318 2.66 -18.72 -17.95
CA LEU A 318 3.35 -18.40 -16.70
C LEU A 318 2.70 -19.10 -15.50
N ILE A 319 1.38 -19.13 -15.40
CA ILE A 319 0.69 -19.87 -14.32
C ILE A 319 0.84 -21.39 -14.46
N GLY A 320 0.86 -21.92 -15.69
CA GLY A 320 1.22 -23.32 -15.95
C GLY A 320 2.60 -23.68 -15.39
N PHE A 321 3.61 -22.88 -15.74
CA PHE A 321 4.98 -23.03 -15.23
C PHE A 321 5.07 -22.91 -13.70
N ILE A 322 4.43 -21.88 -13.13
CA ILE A 322 4.42 -21.64 -11.68
C ILE A 322 3.80 -22.81 -10.90
N LYS A 323 2.76 -23.46 -11.45
CA LYS A 323 2.16 -24.67 -10.87
C LYS A 323 3.10 -25.87 -10.86
N GLU A 324 3.86 -26.07 -11.94
CA GLU A 324 4.72 -27.23 -12.13
C GLU A 324 6.00 -27.11 -11.28
N TYR A 325 6.69 -25.97 -11.35
CA TYR A 325 8.01 -25.79 -10.74
C TYR A 325 7.98 -25.12 -9.35
N ASN A 326 6.95 -24.32 -9.04
CA ASN A 326 6.97 -23.41 -7.90
C ASN A 326 5.80 -23.58 -6.91
N ILE A 327 5.09 -24.72 -6.93
CA ILE A 327 3.95 -24.99 -6.03
C ILE A 327 4.29 -24.81 -4.53
N ASN A 328 5.54 -24.99 -4.11
CA ASN A 328 5.97 -24.83 -2.72
C ASN A 328 5.86 -23.38 -2.23
N ILE A 329 6.07 -22.39 -3.09
CA ILE A 329 5.94 -20.96 -2.79
C ILE A 329 4.50 -20.61 -2.36
N PHE A 330 3.52 -21.37 -2.83
CA PHE A 330 2.10 -21.22 -2.48
C PHE A 330 1.64 -22.13 -1.33
N LYS A 331 2.44 -23.12 -0.91
CA LYS A 331 2.01 -24.11 0.10
C LYS A 331 1.96 -23.56 1.52
N GLN A 332 2.79 -22.57 1.86
CA GLN A 332 2.89 -22.05 3.23
C GLN A 332 2.29 -20.63 3.39
N SER A 333 1.98 -19.94 2.30
CA SER A 333 1.44 -18.57 2.32
C SER A 333 -0.07 -18.50 2.53
N TRP A 334 -0.81 -19.57 2.25
CA TRP A 334 -2.28 -19.56 2.27
C TRP A 334 -2.89 -19.75 3.66
N THR A 335 -2.85 -18.70 4.47
CA THR A 335 -3.68 -18.58 5.68
C THR A 335 -5.15 -18.21 5.36
N VAL A 336 -5.52 -18.15 4.08
CA VAL A 336 -6.84 -17.74 3.58
C VAL A 336 -7.75 -18.92 3.28
N CYS A 337 -9.01 -18.86 3.69
CA CYS A 337 -9.99 -19.91 3.42
C CYS A 337 -10.48 -19.86 1.97
N HIS A 338 -9.92 -20.70 1.09
CA HIS A 338 -10.29 -20.81 -0.34
C HIS A 338 -11.68 -21.41 -0.63
N MET A 339 -12.56 -21.53 0.37
CA MET A 339 -13.93 -22.03 0.20
C MET A 339 -14.04 -23.43 -0.45
N CYS A 340 -13.00 -24.27 -0.37
CA CYS A 340 -13.06 -25.64 -0.90
C CYS A 340 -14.11 -26.51 -0.18
N GLY A 341 -14.39 -26.21 1.10
CA GLY A 341 -15.32 -26.97 1.94
C GLY A 341 -14.72 -28.22 2.59
N ASN A 342 -13.44 -28.54 2.33
CA ASN A 342 -12.82 -29.77 2.84
C ASN A 342 -12.75 -29.79 4.38
N CYS A 343 -12.45 -28.67 5.04
CA CYS A 343 -12.53 -28.56 6.50
C CYS A 343 -13.95 -28.81 7.06
N CYS A 344 -14.99 -28.41 6.32
CA CYS A 344 -16.39 -28.64 6.67
C CYS A 344 -16.84 -30.10 6.44
N GLY A 345 -16.15 -30.86 5.59
CA GLY A 345 -16.37 -32.30 5.40
C GLY A 345 -15.57 -33.15 6.40
N GLU A 346 -14.30 -32.82 6.62
CA GLU A 346 -13.39 -33.66 7.41
C GLU A 346 -13.53 -33.42 8.93
N ASN A 347 -13.49 -32.18 9.40
CA ASN A 347 -13.36 -31.89 10.84
C ASN A 347 -14.68 -32.09 11.59
N ILE A 348 -14.64 -32.64 12.81
CA ILE A 348 -15.76 -32.56 13.75
C ILE A 348 -15.72 -31.15 14.36
N ILE A 349 -16.84 -30.44 14.32
CA ILE A 349 -16.92 -29.06 14.81
C ILE A 349 -17.76 -29.06 16.09
N GLU A 350 -17.10 -29.07 17.23
CA GLU A 350 -17.73 -28.94 18.55
C GLU A 350 -17.74 -27.48 18.97
N ILE A 351 -18.86 -27.01 19.52
CA ILE A 351 -19.13 -25.58 19.75
C ILE A 351 -19.69 -25.32 21.15
N GLU A 352 -19.29 -24.20 21.74
CA GLU A 352 -19.66 -23.78 23.09
C GLU A 352 -21.03 -23.06 23.13
N PRO A 353 -21.71 -22.96 24.28
CA PRO A 353 -23.00 -22.27 24.41
C PRO A 353 -23.00 -20.80 23.95
N SER A 354 -21.84 -20.13 23.95
CA SER A 354 -21.64 -18.80 23.36
C SER A 354 -21.85 -18.81 21.84
N ASP A 355 -21.21 -19.74 21.13
CA ASP A 355 -21.41 -19.97 19.70
C ASP A 355 -22.87 -20.33 19.39
N ILE A 356 -23.47 -21.23 20.19
CA ILE A 356 -24.85 -21.66 20.00
C ILE A 356 -25.82 -20.47 20.10
N ARG A 357 -25.64 -19.57 21.07
CA ARG A 357 -26.46 -18.35 21.21
C ARG A 357 -26.31 -17.44 19.99
N ARG A 358 -25.06 -17.12 19.61
CA ARG A 358 -24.73 -16.26 18.46
C ARG A 358 -25.29 -16.81 17.14
N LEU A 359 -25.20 -18.11 16.91
CA LEU A 359 -25.73 -18.76 15.72
C LEU A 359 -27.27 -18.83 15.72
N ALA A 360 -27.89 -19.10 16.87
CA ALA A 360 -29.34 -19.11 17.01
C ALA A 360 -29.95 -17.73 16.75
N GLU A 361 -29.33 -16.67 17.27
CA GLU A 361 -29.68 -15.26 17.01
C GLU A 361 -29.55 -14.91 15.52
N HIS A 362 -28.44 -15.26 14.87
CA HIS A 362 -28.24 -15.07 13.43
C HIS A 362 -29.34 -15.73 12.59
N PHE A 363 -29.78 -16.94 12.97
CA PHE A 363 -30.91 -17.63 12.33
C PHE A 363 -32.29 -17.16 12.79
N LYS A 364 -32.38 -16.21 13.73
CA LYS A 364 -33.62 -15.71 14.34
C LYS A 364 -34.50 -16.84 14.92
N ILE A 365 -33.86 -17.81 15.59
CA ILE A 365 -34.53 -18.94 16.25
C ILE A 365 -34.06 -19.10 17.70
N THR A 366 -34.86 -19.78 18.52
CA THR A 366 -34.46 -20.10 19.90
C THR A 366 -33.31 -21.11 19.93
N VAL A 367 -32.47 -21.04 20.97
CA VAL A 367 -31.38 -22.01 21.23
C VAL A 367 -31.88 -23.46 21.20
N LYS A 368 -33.04 -23.74 21.80
CA LYS A 368 -33.67 -25.08 21.78
C LYS A 368 -33.99 -25.56 20.36
N LYS A 369 -34.49 -24.67 19.49
CA LYS A 369 -34.77 -24.97 18.07
C LYS A 369 -33.48 -25.13 17.26
N PHE A 370 -32.46 -24.32 17.55
CA PHE A 370 -31.13 -24.43 16.94
C PHE A 370 -30.48 -25.77 17.27
N LYS A 371 -30.34 -26.13 18.56
CA LYS A 371 -29.79 -27.41 19.02
C LYS A 371 -30.47 -28.58 18.32
N LYS A 372 -31.81 -28.68 18.39
CA LYS A 372 -32.58 -29.75 17.73
C LYS A 372 -32.30 -29.86 16.22
N LYS A 373 -32.21 -28.73 15.51
CA LYS A 373 -32.05 -28.71 14.05
C LYS A 373 -30.62 -29.02 13.62
N TYR A 374 -29.63 -28.37 14.23
CA TYR A 374 -28.25 -28.27 13.72
C TYR A 374 -27.19 -28.95 14.58
N MET A 375 -27.52 -29.51 15.75
CA MET A 375 -26.53 -30.11 16.66
C MET A 375 -26.78 -31.58 17.01
N GLU A 376 -25.68 -32.31 17.14
CA GLU A 376 -25.55 -33.62 17.79
C GLU A 376 -24.98 -33.42 19.21
N PRO A 377 -25.11 -34.43 20.10
CA PRO A 377 -24.39 -34.44 21.38
C PRO A 377 -22.89 -34.18 21.20
N GLY A 378 -22.27 -33.56 22.20
CA GLY A 378 -20.83 -33.36 22.25
C GLY A 378 -20.06 -34.70 22.26
N ARG A 379 -18.82 -34.66 21.78
CA ARG A 379 -17.94 -35.85 21.71
C ARG A 379 -16.66 -35.68 22.51
N TYR A 380 -16.20 -34.45 22.66
CA TYR A 380 -14.92 -34.10 23.27
C TYR A 380 -15.02 -32.94 24.28
N GLY A 381 -16.13 -32.18 24.24
CA GLY A 381 -16.38 -31.04 25.11
C GLY A 381 -16.75 -31.45 26.54
N TRP A 382 -16.23 -30.70 27.50
CA TRP A 382 -16.54 -30.80 28.93
C TRP A 382 -17.81 -30.02 29.33
N ASN A 383 -18.31 -29.16 28.45
CA ASN A 383 -19.52 -28.37 28.68
C ASN A 383 -20.78 -29.13 28.22
N PRO A 384 -21.68 -29.55 29.15
CA PRO A 384 -22.87 -30.34 28.79
C PRO A 384 -23.88 -29.54 27.96
N GLU A 385 -23.80 -28.20 27.97
CA GLU A 385 -24.64 -27.35 27.12
C GLU A 385 -24.03 -27.09 25.72
N GLY A 386 -22.82 -27.59 25.44
CA GLY A 386 -22.18 -27.56 24.12
C GLY A 386 -22.73 -28.62 23.16
N GLY A 387 -21.97 -28.90 22.10
CA GLY A 387 -22.19 -30.07 21.24
C GLY A 387 -21.60 -29.95 19.84
N CYS A 388 -21.68 -31.02 19.05
CA CYS A 388 -21.17 -31.04 17.67
C CYS A 388 -22.18 -30.47 16.67
N ILE A 389 -21.72 -29.70 15.68
CA ILE A 389 -22.52 -29.36 14.50
C ILE A 389 -22.77 -30.63 13.69
N LYS A 390 -24.04 -30.87 13.34
CA LYS A 390 -24.45 -32.02 12.51
C LYS A 390 -23.71 -32.04 11.17
N LYS A 391 -23.50 -33.26 10.67
CA LYS A 391 -23.15 -33.49 9.27
C LYS A 391 -24.26 -34.22 8.54
N PHE A 392 -24.44 -33.92 7.27
CA PHE A 392 -25.39 -34.58 6.39
C PHE A 392 -24.65 -35.20 5.21
N LEU A 393 -25.12 -36.36 4.72
CA LEU A 393 -24.57 -37.00 3.55
C LEU A 393 -24.91 -36.17 2.29
N ASP A 394 -23.90 -35.58 1.67
CA ASP A 394 -24.03 -34.99 0.34
C ASP A 394 -24.13 -36.12 -0.69
N LYS A 395 -25.32 -36.26 -1.29
CA LYS A 395 -25.60 -37.26 -2.32
C LYS A 395 -24.76 -37.09 -3.59
N LYS A 396 -24.23 -35.89 -3.87
CA LYS A 396 -23.38 -35.64 -5.05
C LYS A 396 -21.95 -36.13 -4.87
N THR A 397 -21.36 -35.93 -3.68
CA THR A 397 -19.96 -36.29 -3.40
C THR A 397 -19.80 -37.58 -2.60
N GLY A 398 -20.88 -38.13 -2.05
CA GLY A 398 -20.85 -39.30 -1.16
C GLY A 398 -20.22 -39.01 0.21
N ARG A 399 -20.01 -37.74 0.58
CA ARG A 399 -19.31 -37.32 1.80
C ARG A 399 -20.26 -36.67 2.80
N ASN A 400 -20.00 -36.89 4.08
CA ASN A 400 -20.69 -36.17 5.15
C ASN A 400 -20.14 -34.73 5.26
N ILE A 401 -21.01 -33.73 5.08
CA ILE A 401 -20.66 -32.30 5.10
C ILE A 401 -21.38 -31.56 6.25
N CYS A 402 -20.73 -30.54 6.81
CA CYS A 402 -21.31 -29.66 7.83
C CYS A 402 -22.68 -29.10 7.43
N ALA A 403 -23.60 -29.04 8.40
CA ALA A 403 -24.95 -28.48 8.26
C ALA A 403 -25.04 -27.03 7.74
N PHE A 404 -23.93 -26.29 7.72
CA PHE A 404 -23.84 -24.92 7.21
C PHE A 404 -23.03 -24.81 5.90
N LEU A 405 -22.64 -25.92 5.29
CA LEU A 405 -21.97 -25.93 3.98
C LEU A 405 -23.01 -25.91 2.85
N GLU A 406 -22.93 -24.90 1.99
CA GLU A 406 -23.79 -24.74 0.81
C GLU A 406 -22.92 -24.75 -0.46
N LYS A 407 -23.31 -25.54 -1.46
CA LYS A 407 -22.79 -25.41 -2.82
C LYS A 407 -23.66 -24.43 -3.59
N LYS A 408 -23.06 -23.39 -4.18
CA LYS A 408 -23.74 -22.45 -5.10
C LYS A 408 -23.43 -22.85 -6.56
N GLU A 409 -23.67 -21.94 -7.51
CA GLU A 409 -23.47 -22.18 -8.94
C GLU A 409 -22.01 -22.36 -9.38
N THR A 410 -21.04 -22.02 -8.53
CA THR A 410 -19.61 -22.23 -8.77
C THR A 410 -19.12 -23.49 -8.05
N ASP A 411 -17.91 -23.97 -8.35
CA ASP A 411 -17.29 -25.12 -7.67
C ASP A 411 -17.07 -24.91 -6.16
N LEU A 412 -17.30 -23.70 -5.67
CA LEU A 412 -16.99 -23.24 -4.32
C LEU A 412 -18.06 -23.65 -3.30
N SER A 413 -17.60 -23.87 -2.07
CA SER A 413 -18.38 -24.32 -0.93
C SER A 413 -18.50 -23.18 0.09
N TYR A 414 -19.69 -22.60 0.18
CA TYR A 414 -20.01 -21.45 1.02
C TYR A 414 -20.39 -21.88 2.44
N CYS A 415 -19.95 -21.12 3.43
CA CYS A 415 -20.41 -21.28 4.80
C CYS A 415 -21.59 -20.32 5.04
N LYS A 416 -22.80 -20.86 5.23
CA LYS A 416 -24.02 -20.07 5.48
C LYS A 416 -23.90 -19.09 6.65
N VAL A 417 -23.04 -19.43 7.62
CA VAL A 417 -22.81 -18.67 8.85
C VAL A 417 -21.47 -17.92 8.85
N HIS A 418 -20.90 -17.59 7.68
CA HIS A 418 -19.53 -17.06 7.57
C HIS A 418 -19.24 -15.88 8.52
N GLN A 419 -20.15 -14.92 8.63
CA GLN A 419 -20.00 -13.71 9.46
C GLN A 419 -20.09 -13.96 10.97
N VAL A 420 -20.59 -15.12 11.38
CA VAL A 420 -20.84 -15.49 12.78
C VAL A 420 -20.33 -16.90 13.08
N LYS A 421 -19.26 -17.31 12.39
CA LYS A 421 -18.64 -18.63 12.51
C LYS A 421 -18.39 -18.99 13.98
N PRO A 422 -18.53 -20.28 14.34
CA PRO A 422 -18.03 -20.77 15.61
C PRO A 422 -16.57 -20.40 15.82
N GLU A 423 -16.12 -20.25 17.06
CA GLU A 423 -14.73 -19.90 17.36
C GLU A 423 -13.74 -20.90 16.75
N LEU A 424 -14.02 -22.20 16.88
CA LEU A 424 -13.24 -23.29 16.27
C LEU A 424 -13.13 -23.18 14.73
N CYS A 425 -14.14 -22.63 14.06
CA CYS A 425 -14.11 -22.40 12.61
C CYS A 425 -13.44 -21.08 12.21
N SER A 426 -13.44 -20.10 13.10
CA SER A 426 -12.80 -18.79 12.90
C SER A 426 -11.28 -18.89 13.09
N ASN A 427 -10.85 -19.68 14.07
CA ASN A 427 -9.45 -19.92 14.41
C ASN A 427 -8.81 -21.07 13.59
N TYR A 428 -9.54 -21.66 12.63
CA TYR A 428 -9.01 -22.71 11.77
C TYR A 428 -8.05 -22.13 10.72
N THR A 429 -6.74 -22.34 10.92
CA THR A 429 -5.70 -21.96 9.95
C THR A 429 -5.78 -22.83 8.69
N PRO A 430 -6.08 -22.26 7.51
CA PRO A 430 -5.95 -22.94 6.22
C PRO A 430 -4.47 -23.21 5.89
N GLY A 431 -4.21 -24.14 4.96
CA GLY A 431 -2.86 -24.37 4.41
C GLY A 431 -2.39 -25.84 4.37
N ILE A 432 -2.82 -26.69 5.30
CA ILE A 432 -2.31 -28.06 5.42
C ILE A 432 -2.95 -28.99 4.38
N TYR A 433 -2.31 -29.17 3.20
CA TYR A 433 -2.46 -30.22 2.15
C TYR A 433 -3.87 -30.57 1.65
N LYS A 434 -4.82 -30.84 2.55
CA LYS A 434 -6.26 -31.09 2.34
C LYS A 434 -6.94 -30.04 1.46
N CYS A 435 -6.56 -28.77 1.54
CA CYS A 435 -7.12 -27.73 0.65
C CYS A 435 -6.66 -27.87 -0.82
N LEU A 436 -5.57 -28.60 -1.09
CA LEU A 436 -5.06 -28.85 -2.44
C LEU A 436 -5.75 -30.03 -3.16
N LYS A 437 -6.57 -30.84 -2.48
CA LYS A 437 -7.09 -32.10 -3.03
C LYS A 437 -8.14 -31.95 -4.14
N ASN A 438 -8.78 -30.78 -4.28
CA ASN A 438 -9.78 -30.50 -5.30
C ASN A 438 -9.37 -29.25 -6.11
N LYS A 439 -8.36 -29.37 -6.98
CA LYS A 439 -7.95 -28.28 -7.89
C LYS A 439 -8.65 -28.40 -9.25
N SER A 440 -9.84 -27.81 -9.39
CA SER A 440 -10.45 -27.54 -10.70
C SER A 440 -9.88 -26.23 -11.30
N ASN A 441 -10.33 -25.88 -12.52
CA ASN A 441 -9.78 -24.77 -13.30
C ASN A 441 -9.88 -23.39 -12.62
N ASP A 442 -10.82 -23.16 -11.70
CA ASP A 442 -10.93 -21.92 -10.92
C ASP A 442 -9.62 -21.54 -10.19
N TYR A 443 -8.77 -22.53 -9.88
CA TYR A 443 -7.46 -22.30 -9.28
C TYR A 443 -6.44 -21.63 -10.24
N ASN A 444 -6.58 -21.79 -11.57
CA ASN A 444 -5.73 -21.07 -12.55
C ASN A 444 -6.03 -19.57 -12.53
N PHE A 445 -7.29 -19.21 -12.77
CA PHE A 445 -7.71 -17.81 -12.94
C PHE A 445 -7.37 -16.96 -11.71
N ARG A 446 -7.53 -17.52 -10.51
CA ARG A 446 -7.14 -16.86 -9.25
C ARG A 446 -5.65 -16.61 -9.14
N LEU A 447 -4.79 -17.51 -9.63
CA LEU A 447 -3.35 -17.27 -9.64
C LEU A 447 -2.97 -16.17 -10.63
N ILE A 448 -3.52 -16.19 -11.86
CA ILE A 448 -3.29 -15.13 -12.87
C ILE A 448 -3.64 -13.77 -12.27
N SER A 449 -4.85 -13.67 -11.72
CA SER A 449 -5.41 -12.43 -11.19
C SER A 449 -4.87 -11.99 -9.82
N ASN A 450 -3.94 -12.76 -9.24
CA ASN A 450 -3.14 -12.35 -8.08
C ASN A 450 -1.81 -11.71 -8.48
N ILE A 451 -1.40 -11.77 -9.76
CA ILE A 451 -0.23 -11.07 -10.28
C ILE A 451 -0.58 -9.58 -10.37
N GLN A 452 0.19 -8.73 -9.69
CA GLN A 452 -0.01 -7.28 -9.71
C GLN A 452 0.76 -6.62 -10.86
N ASN A 453 1.98 -7.08 -11.07
CA ASN A 453 2.86 -6.65 -12.16
C ASN A 453 3.88 -7.74 -12.48
N ILE A 454 4.44 -7.68 -13.69
CA ILE A 454 5.50 -8.56 -14.15
C ILE A 454 6.60 -7.66 -14.71
N TYR A 455 7.81 -7.79 -14.18
CA TYR A 455 8.99 -7.10 -14.68
C TYR A 455 9.85 -8.08 -15.49
N LEU A 456 10.29 -7.67 -16.67
CA LEU A 456 11.08 -8.46 -17.60
C LEU A 456 12.33 -7.69 -18.04
N ASN A 457 13.50 -8.31 -17.91
CA ASN A 457 14.73 -7.87 -18.57
C ASN A 457 15.43 -9.05 -19.28
N THR A 458 16.65 -8.86 -19.77
CA THR A 458 17.35 -9.90 -20.54
C THR A 458 17.61 -11.19 -19.78
N GLU A 459 17.72 -11.15 -18.45
CA GLU A 459 18.12 -12.28 -17.60
C GLU A 459 16.94 -12.86 -16.82
N ILE A 460 16.13 -11.99 -16.22
CA ILE A 460 15.10 -12.38 -15.25
C ILE A 460 13.71 -11.92 -15.65
N LEU A 461 12.75 -12.79 -15.34
CA LEU A 461 11.34 -12.48 -15.26
C LEU A 461 10.98 -12.46 -13.78
N LYS A 462 10.62 -11.28 -13.27
CA LYS A 462 10.22 -11.03 -11.89
C LYS A 462 8.70 -10.88 -11.83
N VAL A 463 8.03 -11.73 -11.07
CA VAL A 463 6.57 -11.76 -10.94
C VAL A 463 6.17 -11.29 -9.54
N ASN A 464 5.53 -10.12 -9.47
CA ASN A 464 5.01 -9.57 -8.22
C ASN A 464 3.57 -10.03 -8.00
N ILE A 465 3.33 -10.67 -6.87
CA ILE A 465 2.05 -11.29 -6.50
C ILE A 465 1.54 -10.61 -5.22
N ILE A 466 0.22 -10.46 -5.08
CA ILE A 466 -0.41 -9.91 -3.88
C ILE A 466 0.13 -10.63 -2.62
N SER A 467 0.68 -9.85 -1.69
CA SER A 467 1.38 -10.29 -0.45
C SER A 467 0.70 -11.42 0.33
N ASN A 468 -0.63 -11.46 0.33
CA ASN A 468 -1.44 -12.48 1.01
C ASN A 468 -1.29 -13.90 0.42
N TYR A 469 -0.48 -14.09 -0.63
CA TYR A 469 -0.32 -15.35 -1.36
C TYR A 469 1.13 -15.82 -1.53
N VAL A 470 2.13 -15.12 -0.99
CA VAL A 470 3.55 -15.52 -1.09
C VAL A 470 4.22 -15.61 0.28
N ILE A 471 5.13 -16.56 0.43
CA ILE A 471 5.95 -16.73 1.64
C ILE A 471 6.90 -15.52 1.74
N ASN A 472 7.07 -14.97 2.94
CA ASN A 472 7.95 -13.83 3.24
C ASN A 472 7.67 -12.52 2.46
N ASN A 473 6.58 -12.42 1.69
CA ASN A 473 6.33 -11.35 0.71
C ASN A 473 7.43 -11.24 -0.39
N GLU A 474 8.15 -12.32 -0.68
CA GLU A 474 9.20 -12.33 -1.69
C GLU A 474 8.62 -12.40 -3.12
N ASP A 475 9.22 -11.67 -4.06
CA ASP A 475 8.86 -11.76 -5.47
C ASP A 475 9.37 -13.07 -6.10
N LEU A 476 8.66 -13.61 -7.10
CA LEU A 476 9.15 -14.79 -7.82
C LEU A 476 10.10 -14.38 -8.95
N TYR A 477 11.33 -14.89 -8.92
CA TYR A 477 12.33 -14.69 -9.97
C TYR A 477 12.48 -15.96 -10.83
N ILE A 478 12.44 -15.78 -12.15
CA ILE A 478 12.56 -16.87 -13.14
C ILE A 478 13.63 -16.47 -14.16
N GLU A 479 14.68 -17.29 -14.31
CA GLU A 479 15.65 -17.19 -15.41
C GLU A 479 15.00 -17.70 -16.70
N TRP A 480 14.16 -16.85 -17.32
CA TRP A 480 13.18 -17.25 -18.32
C TRP A 480 13.77 -17.95 -19.55
N ARG A 481 15.02 -17.62 -19.93
CA ARG A 481 15.73 -18.25 -21.05
C ARG A 481 15.98 -19.75 -20.86
N LYS A 482 15.99 -20.26 -19.62
CA LYS A 482 16.19 -21.69 -19.30
C LYS A 482 14.95 -22.55 -19.60
N TYR A 483 13.79 -21.95 -19.84
CA TYR A 483 12.52 -22.66 -19.93
C TYR A 483 11.82 -22.38 -21.27
N ASN A 484 11.88 -23.34 -22.21
CA ASN A 484 11.40 -23.19 -23.59
C ASN A 484 10.01 -22.53 -23.67
N ASN A 485 8.99 -23.08 -23.00
CA ASN A 485 7.61 -22.57 -23.08
C ASN A 485 7.48 -21.08 -22.67
N ILE A 486 8.26 -20.64 -21.68
CA ILE A 486 8.27 -19.24 -21.22
C ILE A 486 9.08 -18.36 -22.18
N ARG A 487 10.26 -18.84 -22.61
CA ARG A 487 11.12 -18.16 -23.59
C ARG A 487 10.39 -17.89 -24.91
N ASP A 488 9.70 -18.89 -25.43
CA ASP A 488 9.07 -18.83 -26.74
C ASP A 488 7.84 -17.88 -26.72
N ASN A 489 7.08 -17.85 -25.61
CA ASN A 489 6.04 -16.84 -25.38
C ASN A 489 6.62 -15.41 -25.27
N ILE A 490 7.70 -15.22 -24.50
CA ILE A 490 8.36 -13.92 -24.36
C ILE A 490 8.88 -13.44 -25.72
N GLN A 491 9.48 -14.32 -26.52
CA GLN A 491 9.91 -13.99 -27.88
C GLN A 491 8.73 -13.54 -28.75
N SER A 492 7.58 -14.23 -28.71
CA SER A 492 6.38 -13.83 -29.45
C SER A 492 5.82 -12.46 -29.04
N ILE A 493 5.83 -12.14 -27.73
CA ILE A 493 5.51 -10.79 -27.23
C ILE A 493 6.51 -9.76 -27.76
N LEU A 494 7.81 -10.01 -27.67
CA LEU A 494 8.84 -9.06 -28.10
C LEU A 494 8.77 -8.79 -29.61
N GLU A 495 8.51 -9.81 -30.44
CA GLU A 495 8.30 -9.66 -31.87
C GLU A 495 7.03 -8.87 -32.19
N SER A 496 5.90 -9.21 -31.54
CA SER A 496 4.62 -8.51 -31.71
C SER A 496 4.74 -7.04 -31.32
N LEU A 497 5.39 -6.76 -30.17
CA LEU A 497 5.64 -5.42 -29.67
C LEU A 497 6.57 -4.63 -30.60
N LYS A 498 7.65 -5.24 -31.10
CA LYS A 498 8.57 -4.62 -32.06
C LYS A 498 7.84 -4.23 -33.35
N ASN A 499 6.97 -5.10 -33.86
CA ASN A 499 6.16 -4.84 -35.05
C ASN A 499 5.12 -3.72 -34.81
N TYR A 500 4.43 -3.73 -33.67
CA TYR A 500 3.49 -2.66 -33.27
C TYR A 500 4.19 -1.30 -33.19
N LEU A 501 5.31 -1.23 -32.47
CA LEU A 501 6.10 -0.01 -32.33
C LEU A 501 6.60 0.50 -33.68
N HIS A 502 7.11 -0.40 -34.53
CA HIS A 502 7.55 -0.05 -35.87
C HIS A 502 6.42 0.58 -36.67
N LYS A 503 5.26 -0.11 -36.76
CA LYS A 503 4.09 0.35 -37.51
C LYS A 503 3.52 1.68 -36.98
N LYS A 504 3.52 1.89 -35.67
CA LYS A 504 2.84 3.03 -35.03
C LYS A 504 3.71 4.27 -34.87
N TYR A 505 5.03 4.12 -34.76
CA TYR A 505 5.94 5.23 -34.41
C TYR A 505 7.19 5.35 -35.29
N PHE A 506 7.54 4.36 -36.11
CA PHE A 506 8.77 4.38 -36.92
C PHE A 506 8.59 4.18 -38.42
N SER A 507 7.38 3.82 -38.86
CA SER A 507 6.91 3.84 -40.24
C SER A 507 6.54 5.28 -40.64
N LEU A 508 7.40 5.87 -41.48
CA LEU A 508 7.10 7.06 -42.29
C LEU A 508 6.67 6.59 -43.69
#